data_AF-A0A958LRG8-F1
#
_entry.id   AF-A0A958LRG8-F1
#
_cell.length_a   1.000
_cell.length_b   1.000
_cell.length_c   1.000
_cell.angle_alpha   90.00
_cell.angle_beta   90.00
_cell.angle_gamma   90.00
#
_symmetry.space_group_name_H-M   'P 1'
#
loop_
_entity.id
_entity.type
_entity.pdbx_description
1 polymer ?
#
loop_
_entity_poly.entity_id
_entity_poly.type
_entity_poly.pdbx_seq_one_letter_code
_entity_poly.pdbx_strand_id
1 'polypeptide(L)'
;MKKTVVMFALMLLALPVACQQAEKKGESENWPSQMQNLEQSLNHMIPLIYDRAEFTDSRNEKKIRAGMESFSKSVHNISPDKSKELVGQDPLFTFTLNRFRGDLNRAVEGFDSGHKEYSRSVMKSVVGHCFRCHTRNAVGPEFKGGGLDLAGLKLNRLEKSDLLVASRRYDEALTTLESVIDDNKEGRDFPFEVERALRRYLSLMVRVKKEPSRAITKLDQFLERKAVPYYLIEDTRKWKKSLESWSSSIKGGTSAKNPIRTAKNMIQKARKGQEYRKDHSSDVEYLVATTILHDGLTGMKRASQLAEAYFLLGESYEVLGDLGYWNLHEFYFESCVREWPKGPLARKCYERLEESVFVGYSGSSGVHVPYHEKKRLNELKNLISVDPM
;
A
#
# COMPACT_ATOMS: atom_id res chain seq x y z
N MET A 1 -40.28 -11.33 -89.22
CA MET A 1 -40.34 -9.97 -88.63
C MET A 1 -40.02 -10.05 -87.15
N LYS A 2 -39.19 -9.13 -86.68
CA LYS A 2 -38.88 -8.75 -85.28
C LYS A 2 -38.12 -9.75 -84.39
N LYS A 3 -36.88 -9.35 -84.14
CA LYS A 3 -35.92 -9.82 -83.13
C LYS A 3 -36.48 -9.57 -81.72
N THR A 4 -36.22 -10.46 -80.77
CA THR A 4 -36.22 -10.12 -79.35
C THR A 4 -35.00 -10.74 -78.71
N VAL A 5 -34.16 -9.84 -78.20
CA VAL A 5 -32.88 -10.08 -77.53
C VAL A 5 -33.18 -10.52 -76.10
N VAL A 6 -32.69 -11.69 -75.69
CA VAL A 6 -32.69 -12.12 -74.29
C VAL A 6 -31.41 -11.58 -73.65
N MET A 7 -31.59 -10.60 -72.76
CA MET A 7 -30.53 -9.96 -71.99
C MET A 7 -30.25 -10.83 -70.75
N PHE A 8 -29.08 -11.49 -70.73
CA PHE A 8 -28.59 -12.22 -69.56
C PHE A 8 -28.12 -11.21 -68.50
N ALA A 9 -28.86 -11.11 -67.39
CA ALA A 9 -28.45 -10.34 -66.23
C ALA A 9 -27.44 -11.16 -65.40
N LEU A 10 -26.17 -10.75 -65.45
CA LEU A 10 -25.09 -11.30 -64.63
C LEU A 10 -25.21 -10.71 -63.21
N MET A 11 -25.80 -11.48 -62.29
CA MET A 11 -25.87 -11.12 -60.86
C MET A 11 -24.54 -11.48 -60.19
N LEU A 12 -23.63 -10.50 -60.12
CA LEU A 12 -22.40 -10.57 -59.34
C LEU A 12 -22.75 -10.53 -57.84
N LEU A 13 -22.71 -11.71 -57.21
CA LEU A 13 -22.70 -11.89 -55.75
C LEU A 13 -21.43 -11.28 -55.17
N ALA A 14 -21.51 -10.02 -54.72
CA ALA A 14 -20.51 -9.42 -53.86
C ALA A 14 -20.61 -10.06 -52.46
N LEU A 15 -19.74 -11.04 -52.21
CA LEU A 15 -19.49 -11.54 -50.85
C LEU A 15 -18.95 -10.39 -49.99
N PRO A 16 -19.55 -10.06 -48.84
CA PRO A 16 -18.93 -9.16 -47.90
C PRO A 16 -17.68 -9.85 -47.37
N VAL A 17 -16.52 -9.34 -47.77
CA VAL A 17 -15.24 -9.62 -47.09
C VAL A 17 -15.42 -9.13 -45.66
N ALA A 18 -15.79 -10.05 -44.78
CA ALA A 18 -15.67 -9.85 -43.35
C ALA A 18 -14.18 -9.66 -43.08
N CYS A 19 -13.74 -8.40 -43.01
CA CYS A 19 -12.49 -8.03 -42.39
C CYS A 19 -12.53 -8.60 -40.96
N GLN A 20 -11.92 -9.77 -40.78
CA GLN A 20 -11.35 -10.15 -39.51
C GLN A 20 -10.38 -9.04 -39.13
N GLN A 21 -10.86 -8.08 -38.33
CA GLN A 21 -10.00 -7.31 -37.47
C GLN A 21 -9.30 -8.34 -36.59
N ALA A 22 -8.11 -8.75 -37.02
CA ALA A 22 -7.16 -9.36 -36.11
C ALA A 22 -7.06 -8.39 -34.94
N GLU A 23 -7.56 -8.79 -33.78
CA GLU A 23 -7.31 -8.09 -32.53
C GLU A 23 -5.79 -7.91 -32.47
N LYS A 24 -5.33 -6.68 -32.71
CA LYS A 24 -3.95 -6.31 -32.41
C LYS A 24 -3.77 -6.73 -30.96
N LYS A 25 -2.95 -7.75 -30.72
CA LYS A 25 -2.43 -8.06 -29.38
C LYS A 25 -1.97 -6.71 -28.82
N GLY A 26 -2.77 -6.19 -27.89
CA GLY A 26 -2.64 -4.81 -27.44
C GLY A 26 -1.20 -4.58 -27.02
N GLU A 27 -0.59 -3.52 -27.54
CA GLU A 27 0.56 -2.93 -26.85
C GLU A 27 0.14 -2.79 -25.40
N SER A 28 0.88 -3.45 -24.49
CA SER A 28 0.60 -3.34 -23.07
C SER A 28 0.54 -1.85 -22.74
N GLU A 29 -0.63 -1.38 -22.31
CA GLU A 29 -0.83 0.02 -21.92
C GLU A 29 0.34 0.45 -21.02
N ASN A 30 0.90 1.64 -21.30
CA ASN A 30 1.99 2.15 -20.48
C ASN A 30 1.51 2.36 -19.03
N TRP A 31 2.45 2.30 -18.06
CA TRP A 31 2.13 2.40 -16.64
C TRP A 31 1.24 3.60 -16.26
N PRO A 32 1.46 4.83 -16.78
CA PRO A 32 0.56 5.95 -16.57
C PRO A 32 -0.90 5.68 -16.95
N SER A 33 -1.15 5.08 -18.12
CA SER A 33 -2.50 4.71 -18.56
C SER A 33 -3.15 3.68 -17.63
N GLN A 34 -2.39 2.68 -17.16
CA GLN A 34 -2.92 1.68 -16.22
C GLN A 34 -3.34 2.32 -14.88
N MET A 35 -2.53 3.26 -14.37
CA MET A 35 -2.85 3.99 -13.14
C MET A 35 -4.06 4.92 -13.33
N GLN A 36 -4.19 5.55 -14.50
CA GLN A 36 -5.35 6.38 -14.83
C GLN A 36 -6.65 5.54 -14.89
N ASN A 37 -6.59 4.33 -15.47
CA ASN A 37 -7.71 3.40 -15.51
C ASN A 37 -8.13 2.94 -14.10
N LEU A 38 -7.17 2.72 -13.20
CA LEU A 38 -7.47 2.47 -11.78
C LEU A 38 -8.12 3.67 -11.11
N GLU A 39 -7.61 4.88 -11.32
CA GLU A 39 -8.19 6.11 -10.77
C GLU A 39 -9.64 6.30 -11.21
N GLN A 40 -9.93 6.11 -12.50
CA GLN A 40 -11.29 6.19 -13.04
C GLN A 40 -12.23 5.15 -12.40
N SER A 41 -11.76 3.90 -12.27
CA SER A 41 -12.52 2.84 -11.60
C SER A 41 -12.79 3.19 -10.14
N LEU A 42 -11.81 3.76 -9.45
CA LEU A 42 -11.91 4.19 -8.07
C LEU A 42 -12.90 5.36 -7.92
N ASN A 43 -12.83 6.37 -8.80
CA ASN A 43 -13.75 7.52 -8.82
C ASN A 43 -15.21 7.07 -9.03
N HIS A 44 -15.43 6.05 -9.84
CA HIS A 44 -16.78 5.49 -10.03
C HIS A 44 -17.29 4.78 -8.79
N MET A 45 -16.42 4.04 -8.10
CA MET A 45 -16.80 3.15 -7.01
C MET A 45 -16.88 3.82 -5.64
N ILE A 46 -16.07 4.84 -5.37
CA ILE A 46 -16.01 5.48 -4.06
C ILE A 46 -17.36 6.01 -3.57
N PRO A 47 -18.17 6.73 -4.37
CA PRO A 47 -19.47 7.21 -3.93
C PRO A 47 -20.40 6.08 -3.48
N LEU A 48 -20.32 4.91 -4.13
CA LEU A 48 -21.10 3.73 -3.78
C LEU A 48 -20.55 3.06 -2.53
N ILE A 49 -19.23 2.86 -2.43
CA ILE A 49 -18.61 2.11 -1.33
C ILE A 49 -18.77 2.84 0.03
N TYR A 50 -18.70 4.17 0.01
CA TYR A 50 -18.75 4.99 1.22
C TYR A 50 -20.17 5.43 1.62
N ASP A 51 -21.18 5.22 0.77
CA ASP A 51 -22.58 5.33 1.16
C ASP A 51 -23.22 3.94 1.31
N ARG A 52 -23.47 3.53 2.55
CA ARG A 52 -24.06 2.22 2.86
C ARG A 52 -25.43 2.03 2.20
N ALA A 53 -26.26 3.07 2.14
CA ALA A 53 -27.59 2.97 1.55
C ALA A 53 -27.46 2.74 0.04
N GLU A 54 -26.60 3.51 -0.64
CA GLU A 54 -26.35 3.34 -2.07
C GLU A 54 -25.76 1.96 -2.40
N PHE A 55 -24.81 1.46 -1.61
CA PHE A 55 -24.17 0.15 -1.87
C PHE A 55 -25.13 -1.03 -1.70
N THR A 56 -26.08 -0.92 -0.76
CA THR A 56 -26.98 -2.03 -0.43
C THR A 56 -28.27 -2.02 -1.24
N ASP A 57 -28.58 -0.90 -1.89
CA ASP A 57 -29.77 -0.75 -2.74
C ASP A 57 -29.72 -1.68 -3.96
N SER A 58 -30.77 -2.50 -4.09
CA SER A 58 -30.99 -3.37 -5.26
C SER A 58 -30.98 -2.63 -6.60
N ARG A 59 -31.40 -1.35 -6.65
CA ARG A 59 -31.39 -0.53 -7.86
C ARG A 59 -29.99 -0.26 -8.38
N ASN A 60 -28.99 -0.27 -7.49
CA ASN A 60 -27.59 -0.05 -7.82
C ASN A 60 -26.82 -1.36 -8.09
N GLU A 61 -27.44 -2.53 -7.95
CA GLU A 61 -26.73 -3.82 -7.96
C GLU A 61 -25.93 -4.06 -9.25
N LYS A 62 -26.57 -3.84 -10.41
CA LYS A 62 -25.90 -3.96 -11.71
C LYS A 62 -24.74 -2.97 -11.87
N LYS A 63 -24.91 -1.74 -11.37
CA LYS A 63 -23.89 -0.68 -11.42
C LYS A 63 -22.68 -1.03 -10.54
N ILE A 64 -22.93 -1.45 -9.30
CA ILE A 64 -21.90 -1.86 -8.35
C ILE A 64 -21.12 -3.05 -8.90
N ARG A 65 -21.83 -4.09 -9.38
CA ARG A 65 -21.21 -5.28 -9.96
C ARG A 65 -20.31 -4.93 -11.14
N ALA A 66 -20.82 -4.17 -12.10
CA ALA A 66 -20.05 -3.73 -13.26
C ALA A 66 -18.82 -2.88 -12.86
N GLY A 67 -18.98 -2.00 -11.88
CA GLY A 67 -17.87 -1.18 -11.37
C GLY A 67 -16.80 -2.01 -10.66
N MET A 68 -17.18 -3.01 -9.87
CA MET A 68 -16.24 -3.94 -9.23
C MET A 68 -15.51 -4.82 -10.24
N GLU A 69 -16.21 -5.32 -11.26
CA GLU A 69 -15.62 -6.09 -12.37
C GLU A 69 -14.63 -5.24 -13.17
N SER A 70 -15.00 -4.00 -13.50
CA SER A 70 -14.12 -3.05 -14.20
C SER A 70 -12.87 -2.73 -13.37
N PHE A 71 -13.04 -2.52 -12.06
CA PHE A 71 -11.93 -2.25 -11.17
C PHE A 71 -11.01 -3.47 -11.04
N SER A 72 -11.58 -4.67 -10.87
CA SER A 72 -10.83 -5.93 -10.87
C SER A 72 -10.05 -6.13 -12.16
N LYS A 73 -10.67 -5.93 -13.32
CA LYS A 73 -10.00 -6.03 -14.62
C LYS A 73 -8.83 -5.05 -14.73
N SER A 74 -9.00 -3.81 -14.28
CA SER A 74 -7.95 -2.79 -14.28
C SER A 74 -6.73 -3.21 -13.45
N VAL A 75 -6.95 -3.81 -12.28
CA VAL A 75 -5.87 -4.34 -11.43
C VAL A 75 -5.22 -5.59 -12.04
N HIS A 76 -5.99 -6.46 -12.69
CA HIS A 76 -5.47 -7.64 -13.37
C HIS A 76 -4.59 -7.29 -14.58
N ASN A 77 -4.86 -6.16 -15.24
CA ASN A 77 -4.06 -5.70 -16.37
C ASN A 77 -2.68 -5.15 -15.98
N ILE A 78 -2.45 -4.82 -14.71
CA ILE A 78 -1.15 -4.36 -14.23
C ILE A 78 -0.16 -5.53 -14.25
N SER A 79 0.89 -5.44 -15.04
CA SER A 79 1.92 -6.49 -15.06
C SER A 79 2.76 -6.45 -13.78
N PRO A 80 2.94 -7.57 -13.06
CA PRO A 80 3.87 -7.65 -11.93
C PRO A 80 5.31 -7.28 -12.30
N ASP A 81 5.73 -7.52 -13.55
CA ASP A 81 7.10 -7.25 -14.01
C ASP A 81 7.39 -5.75 -14.16
N LYS A 82 6.36 -4.90 -14.30
CA LYS A 82 6.54 -3.44 -14.30
C LYS A 82 7.08 -2.92 -12.97
N SER A 83 6.97 -3.70 -11.90
CA SER A 83 7.63 -3.39 -10.62
C SER A 83 9.14 -3.27 -10.77
N LYS A 84 9.80 -4.17 -11.49
CA LYS A 84 11.26 -4.20 -11.61
C LYS A 84 11.80 -2.93 -12.27
N GLU A 85 11.07 -2.41 -13.27
CA GLU A 85 11.40 -1.16 -13.96
C GLU A 85 11.22 0.06 -13.04
N LEU A 86 10.14 0.11 -12.26
CA LEU A 86 9.77 1.30 -11.48
C LEU A 86 10.41 1.35 -10.10
N VAL A 87 10.65 0.20 -9.49
CA VAL A 87 10.94 0.07 -8.05
C VAL A 87 12.08 -0.91 -7.76
N GLY A 88 12.71 -1.46 -8.80
CA GLY A 88 13.80 -2.42 -8.66
C GLY A 88 13.37 -3.75 -8.06
N GLN A 89 14.19 -4.30 -7.17
CA GLN A 89 13.94 -5.58 -6.51
C GLN A 89 13.02 -5.45 -5.29
N ASP A 90 12.17 -4.42 -5.20
CA ASP A 90 11.25 -4.30 -4.07
C ASP A 90 10.03 -5.22 -4.26
N PRO A 91 9.87 -6.25 -3.42
CA PRO A 91 8.81 -7.21 -3.59
C PRO A 91 7.44 -6.63 -3.17
N LEU A 92 7.39 -5.45 -2.52
CA LEU A 92 6.13 -4.80 -2.08
C LEU A 92 5.12 -4.68 -3.20
N PHE A 93 5.57 -4.34 -4.41
CA PHE A 93 4.66 -4.12 -5.52
C PHE A 93 3.90 -5.40 -5.87
N THR A 94 4.63 -6.50 -6.07
CA THR A 94 4.02 -7.80 -6.40
C THR A 94 3.11 -8.27 -5.27
N PHE A 95 3.53 -8.09 -4.01
CA PHE A 95 2.70 -8.41 -2.86
C PHE A 95 1.40 -7.59 -2.82
N THR A 96 1.53 -6.27 -2.91
CA THR A 96 0.39 -5.36 -2.83
C THR A 96 -0.57 -5.62 -3.98
N LEU A 97 -0.06 -5.84 -5.19
CA LEU A 97 -0.85 -6.17 -6.36
C LEU A 97 -1.60 -7.50 -6.21
N ASN A 98 -0.94 -8.56 -5.73
CA ASN A 98 -1.57 -9.85 -5.49
C ASN A 98 -2.64 -9.76 -4.40
N ARG A 99 -2.36 -9.02 -3.32
CA ARG A 99 -3.34 -8.81 -2.25
C ARG A 99 -4.52 -7.99 -2.72
N PHE A 100 -4.27 -6.95 -3.51
CA PHE A 100 -5.30 -6.13 -4.13
C PHE A 100 -6.24 -6.99 -5.00
N ARG A 101 -5.69 -7.84 -5.86
CA ARG A 101 -6.48 -8.80 -6.66
C ARG A 101 -7.32 -9.74 -5.79
N GLY A 102 -6.71 -10.33 -4.76
CA GLY A 102 -7.41 -11.22 -3.84
C GLY A 102 -8.54 -10.53 -3.09
N ASP A 103 -8.32 -9.30 -2.61
CA ASP A 103 -9.34 -8.52 -1.90
C ASP A 103 -10.49 -8.12 -2.84
N LEU A 104 -10.20 -7.72 -4.08
CA LEU A 104 -11.24 -7.45 -5.07
C LEU A 104 -12.06 -8.70 -5.41
N ASN A 105 -11.41 -9.85 -5.62
CA ASN A 105 -12.13 -11.10 -5.91
C ASN A 105 -13.04 -11.49 -4.74
N ARG A 106 -12.55 -11.42 -3.49
CA ARG A 106 -13.38 -11.67 -2.31
C ARG A 106 -14.54 -10.69 -2.18
N ALA A 107 -14.33 -9.43 -2.54
CA ALA A 107 -15.40 -8.45 -2.54
C ALA A 107 -16.47 -8.80 -3.59
N VAL A 108 -16.08 -9.19 -4.80
CA VAL A 108 -17.01 -9.61 -5.87
C VAL A 108 -17.78 -10.86 -5.45
N GLU A 109 -17.10 -11.91 -4.99
CA GLU A 109 -17.72 -13.15 -4.51
C GLU A 109 -18.69 -12.91 -3.35
N GLY A 110 -18.29 -12.07 -2.39
CA GLY A 110 -19.14 -11.66 -1.28
C GLY A 110 -20.37 -10.88 -1.75
N PHE A 111 -20.23 -10.03 -2.76
CA PHE A 111 -21.37 -9.29 -3.34
C PHE A 111 -22.35 -10.23 -4.04
N ASP A 112 -21.83 -11.10 -4.93
CA ASP A 112 -22.61 -12.07 -5.70
C ASP A 112 -23.32 -13.09 -4.79
N SER A 113 -22.76 -13.37 -3.61
CA SER A 113 -23.37 -14.25 -2.58
C SER A 113 -24.37 -13.52 -1.66
N GLY A 114 -24.67 -12.25 -1.91
CA GLY A 114 -25.60 -11.45 -1.10
C GLY A 114 -25.00 -10.85 0.18
N HIS A 115 -23.72 -11.07 0.47
CA HIS A 115 -23.01 -10.48 1.61
C HIS A 115 -22.54 -9.04 1.31
N LYS A 116 -23.48 -8.15 0.97
CA LYS A 116 -23.21 -6.78 0.49
C LYS A 116 -22.38 -5.95 1.47
N GLU A 117 -22.67 -6.00 2.78
CA GLU A 117 -21.90 -5.22 3.77
C GLU A 117 -20.46 -5.71 3.95
N TYR A 118 -20.26 -7.04 3.89
CA TYR A 118 -18.91 -7.62 3.89
C TYR A 118 -18.14 -7.16 2.65
N SER A 119 -18.75 -7.30 1.46
CA SER A 119 -18.17 -6.84 0.21
C SER A 119 -17.78 -5.36 0.26
N ARG A 120 -18.68 -4.50 0.76
CA ARG A 120 -18.43 -3.06 0.97
C ARG A 120 -17.23 -2.82 1.87
N SER A 121 -17.14 -3.52 2.99
CA SER A 121 -16.02 -3.42 3.94
C SER A 121 -14.68 -3.81 3.27
N VAL A 122 -14.67 -4.90 2.51
CA VAL A 122 -13.48 -5.32 1.75
C VAL A 122 -13.11 -4.27 0.70
N MET A 123 -14.08 -3.73 -0.03
CA MET A 123 -13.86 -2.65 -1.00
C MET A 123 -13.31 -1.38 -0.38
N LYS A 124 -13.72 -1.01 0.84
CA LYS A 124 -13.09 0.09 1.58
C LYS A 124 -11.63 -0.20 1.90
N SER A 125 -11.33 -1.43 2.33
CA SER A 125 -9.96 -1.85 2.69
C SER A 125 -9.00 -1.84 1.49
N VAL A 126 -9.53 -2.04 0.27
CA VAL A 126 -8.77 -2.01 -0.97
C VAL A 126 -8.08 -0.66 -1.20
N VAL A 127 -8.68 0.46 -0.76
CA VAL A 127 -8.04 1.80 -0.83
C VAL A 127 -6.73 1.83 -0.06
N GLY A 128 -6.61 1.05 1.01
CA GLY A 128 -5.39 0.93 1.79
C GLY A 128 -4.18 0.45 0.97
N HIS A 129 -4.40 -0.32 -0.11
CA HIS A 129 -3.33 -0.74 -1.01
C HIS A 129 -2.73 0.44 -1.78
N CYS A 130 -3.57 1.40 -2.17
CA CYS A 130 -3.12 2.65 -2.79
C CYS A 130 -2.25 3.45 -1.82
N PHE A 131 -2.67 3.58 -0.55
CA PHE A 131 -1.87 4.24 0.49
C PHE A 131 -0.49 3.59 0.63
N ARG A 132 -0.42 2.26 0.73
CA ARG A 132 0.85 1.52 0.90
C ARG A 132 1.84 1.80 -0.23
N CYS A 133 1.38 1.75 -1.48
CA CYS A 133 2.23 2.01 -2.64
C CYS A 133 2.60 3.49 -2.75
N HIS A 134 1.64 4.40 -2.58
CA HIS A 134 1.83 5.84 -2.82
C HIS A 134 2.63 6.53 -1.71
N THR A 135 2.57 6.00 -0.49
CA THR A 135 3.43 6.48 0.60
C THR A 135 4.79 5.80 0.62
N ARG A 136 5.04 4.81 -0.25
CA ARG A 136 6.35 4.15 -0.28
C ARG A 136 7.45 5.09 -0.76
N ASN A 137 7.22 5.72 -1.91
CA ASN A 137 8.09 6.71 -2.52
C ASN A 137 7.26 7.60 -3.48
N ALA A 138 7.84 8.72 -3.91
CA ALA A 138 7.19 9.66 -4.83
C ALA A 138 7.20 9.19 -6.32
N VAL A 139 7.42 7.90 -6.61
CA VAL A 139 7.52 7.39 -7.98
C VAL A 139 6.13 7.19 -8.59
N GLY A 140 5.92 7.63 -9.82
CA GLY A 140 4.70 7.41 -10.61
C GLY A 140 4.05 8.73 -11.05
N PRO A 141 2.99 8.66 -11.87
CA PRO A 141 2.33 9.84 -12.41
C PRO A 141 1.66 10.66 -11.29
N GLU A 142 1.65 11.98 -11.47
CA GLU A 142 0.75 12.90 -10.76
C GLU A 142 -0.38 13.27 -11.72
N PHE A 143 -1.62 12.94 -11.37
CA PHE A 143 -2.78 13.25 -12.21
C PHE A 143 -3.27 14.66 -11.88
N LYS A 144 -2.86 15.64 -12.69
CA LYS A 144 -3.36 17.02 -12.59
C LYS A 144 -4.72 17.10 -13.28
N GLY A 145 -5.80 17.25 -12.50
CA GLY A 145 -7.09 17.73 -13.01
C GLY A 145 -8.20 16.71 -13.30
N GLY A 146 -8.12 15.47 -12.78
CA GLY A 146 -9.19 14.45 -12.89
C GLY A 146 -9.67 13.92 -11.53
N GLY A 147 -9.49 14.73 -10.47
CA GLY A 147 -9.50 14.27 -9.09
C GLY A 147 -10.84 13.68 -8.64
N LEU A 148 -10.73 12.68 -7.78
CA LEU A 148 -11.82 12.14 -6.99
C LEU A 148 -12.64 13.27 -6.35
N ASP A 149 -13.92 13.37 -6.73
CA ASP A 149 -14.84 14.28 -6.05
C ASP A 149 -15.24 13.66 -4.71
N LEU A 150 -14.78 14.31 -3.65
CA LEU A 150 -15.06 13.94 -2.27
C LEU A 150 -16.23 14.76 -1.70
N ALA A 151 -16.75 15.74 -2.45
CA ALA A 151 -17.90 16.52 -2.03
C ALA A 151 -19.14 15.62 -1.92
N GLY A 152 -19.93 15.81 -0.86
CA GLY A 152 -21.15 15.03 -0.61
C GLY A 152 -20.93 13.63 -0.02
N LEU A 153 -19.69 13.14 0.04
CA LEU A 153 -19.40 11.85 0.69
C LEU A 153 -19.40 11.99 2.22
N LYS A 154 -20.03 11.04 2.91
CA LYS A 154 -20.05 10.95 4.38
C LYS A 154 -18.77 10.25 4.87
N LEU A 155 -17.66 10.97 4.81
CA LEU A 155 -16.34 10.48 5.21
C LEU A 155 -15.94 11.04 6.57
N ASN A 156 -15.33 10.22 7.42
CA ASN A 156 -14.53 10.79 8.51
C ASN A 156 -13.24 11.40 7.95
N ARG A 157 -12.58 12.24 8.75
CA ARG A 157 -11.39 12.99 8.29
C ARG A 157 -10.21 12.07 7.93
N LEU A 158 -10.04 10.94 8.61
CA LEU A 158 -8.98 9.98 8.28
C LEU A 158 -9.25 9.22 6.99
N GLU A 159 -10.50 8.81 6.75
CA GLU A 159 -10.93 8.21 5.48
C GLU A 159 -10.74 9.19 4.32
N LYS A 160 -11.10 10.46 4.52
CA LYS A 160 -10.86 11.52 3.53
C LYS A 160 -9.37 11.65 3.22
N SER A 161 -8.52 11.65 4.23
CA SER A 161 -7.06 11.69 4.05
C SER A 161 -6.55 10.47 3.25
N ASP A 162 -7.04 9.26 3.55
CA ASP A 162 -6.62 8.04 2.83
C ASP A 162 -6.99 8.10 1.35
N LEU A 163 -8.19 8.59 1.01
CA LEU A 163 -8.61 8.77 -0.38
C LEU A 163 -7.79 9.86 -1.11
N LEU A 164 -7.42 10.93 -0.40
CA LEU A 164 -6.53 11.96 -0.94
C LEU A 164 -5.12 11.42 -1.19
N VAL A 165 -4.58 10.58 -0.29
CA VAL A 165 -3.30 9.89 -0.52
C VAL A 165 -3.40 8.88 -1.67
N ALA A 166 -4.50 8.12 -1.75
CA ALA A 166 -4.75 7.18 -2.83
C ALA A 166 -4.76 7.88 -4.20
N SER A 167 -5.28 9.11 -4.26
CA SER A 167 -5.27 9.97 -5.45
C SER A 167 -4.04 10.89 -5.56
N ARG A 168 -3.02 10.70 -4.71
CA ARG A 168 -1.75 11.49 -4.67
C ARG A 168 -1.93 13.00 -4.43
N ARG A 169 -3.07 13.41 -3.86
CA ARG A 169 -3.37 14.79 -3.41
C ARG A 169 -2.78 15.03 -2.02
N TYR A 170 -1.45 14.91 -1.90
CA TYR A 170 -0.77 14.87 -0.60
C TYR A 170 -0.93 16.14 0.22
N ASP A 171 -0.94 17.32 -0.41
CA ASP A 171 -1.08 18.58 0.33
C ASP A 171 -2.46 18.70 0.98
N GLU A 172 -3.52 18.31 0.27
CA GLU A 172 -4.86 18.26 0.82
C GLU A 172 -5.02 17.17 1.88
N ALA A 173 -4.35 16.03 1.70
CA ALA A 173 -4.29 14.97 2.71
C ALA A 173 -3.64 15.47 4.00
N LEU A 174 -2.53 16.22 3.88
CA LEU A 174 -1.84 16.85 5.01
C LEU A 174 -2.72 17.87 5.69
N THR A 175 -3.38 18.79 4.96
CA THR A 175 -4.32 19.74 5.55
C THR A 175 -5.46 19.03 6.29
N THR A 176 -5.96 17.92 5.73
CA THR A 176 -7.00 17.11 6.38
C THR A 176 -6.49 16.48 7.69
N LEU A 177 -5.28 15.92 7.70
CA LEU A 177 -4.65 15.36 8.90
C LEU A 177 -4.36 16.44 9.95
N GLU A 178 -3.81 17.58 9.54
CA GLU A 178 -3.55 18.73 10.40
C GLU A 178 -4.84 19.20 11.09
N SER A 179 -5.99 19.19 10.38
CA SER A 179 -7.28 19.51 11.00
C SER A 179 -7.71 18.54 12.10
N VAL A 180 -7.36 17.25 12.01
CA VAL A 180 -7.61 16.26 13.08
C VAL A 180 -6.67 16.52 14.25
N ILE A 181 -5.39 16.77 13.95
CA ILE A 181 -4.35 17.02 14.95
C ILE A 181 -4.66 18.29 15.75
N ASP A 182 -5.13 19.35 15.11
CA ASP A 182 -5.39 20.65 15.72
C ASP A 182 -6.72 20.69 16.52
N ASP A 183 -7.62 19.72 16.35
CA ASP A 183 -8.94 19.70 17.00
C ASP A 183 -8.86 19.28 18.48
N ASN A 184 -9.11 20.23 19.38
CA ASN A 184 -8.94 20.05 20.84
C ASN A 184 -9.91 19.05 21.46
N LYS A 185 -11.06 18.81 20.82
CA LYS A 185 -12.01 17.79 21.30
C LYS A 185 -11.50 16.40 20.98
N GLU A 186 -10.99 16.19 19.77
CA GLU A 186 -10.39 14.93 19.33
C GLU A 186 -9.21 14.51 20.23
N GLY A 187 -8.37 15.46 20.65
CA GLY A 187 -7.22 15.17 21.53
C GLY A 187 -7.61 14.56 22.88
N ARG A 188 -8.81 14.86 23.39
CA ARG A 188 -9.34 14.33 24.65
C ARG A 188 -10.23 13.11 24.44
N ASP A 189 -11.17 13.22 23.52
CA ASP A 189 -12.27 12.28 23.38
C ASP A 189 -11.89 11.10 22.47
N PHE A 190 -10.95 11.30 21.55
CA PHE A 190 -10.53 10.33 20.53
C PHE A 190 -9.00 10.29 20.36
N PRO A 191 -8.22 10.04 21.43
CA PRO A 191 -6.76 10.12 21.40
C PRO A 191 -6.12 9.18 20.37
N PHE A 192 -6.72 8.02 20.11
CA PHE A 192 -6.24 7.08 19.09
C PHE A 192 -6.38 7.62 17.66
N GLU A 193 -7.40 8.43 17.37
CA GLU A 193 -7.54 9.03 16.03
C GLU A 193 -6.54 10.16 15.81
N VAL A 194 -6.24 10.92 16.86
CA VAL A 194 -5.18 11.94 16.84
C VAL A 194 -3.81 11.28 16.68
N GLU A 195 -3.53 10.20 17.40
CA GLU A 195 -2.30 9.43 17.24
C GLU A 195 -2.15 8.89 15.81
N ARG A 196 -3.20 8.27 15.26
CA ARG A 196 -3.19 7.81 13.85
C ARG A 196 -2.96 8.96 12.88
N ALA A 197 -3.59 10.13 13.12
CA ALA A 197 -3.38 11.31 12.30
C ALA A 197 -1.92 11.79 12.33
N LEU A 198 -1.32 11.89 13.53
CA LEU A 198 0.09 12.25 13.72
C LEU A 198 1.02 11.28 13.02
N ARG A 199 0.82 9.97 13.20
CA ARG A 199 1.68 8.95 12.59
C ARG A 199 1.56 8.96 11.05
N ARG A 200 0.35 9.12 10.49
CA ARG A 200 0.14 9.27 9.03
C ARG A 200 0.77 10.55 8.49
N TYR A 201 0.63 11.65 9.23
CA TYR A 201 1.26 12.92 8.92
C TYR A 201 2.79 12.76 8.86
N LEU A 202 3.40 12.14 9.87
CA LEU A 202 4.84 11.83 9.87
C LEU A 202 5.25 10.95 8.69
N SER A 203 4.46 9.92 8.36
CA SER A 203 4.74 9.08 7.18
C SER A 203 4.80 9.89 5.89
N LEU A 204 3.86 10.82 5.68
CA LEU A 204 3.88 11.70 4.50
C LEU A 204 5.04 12.70 4.54
N MET A 205 5.30 13.31 5.70
CA MET A 205 6.36 14.30 5.85
C MET A 205 7.76 13.70 5.68
N VAL A 206 7.97 12.47 6.16
CA VAL A 206 9.26 11.77 6.05
C VAL A 206 9.46 11.14 4.68
N ARG A 207 8.47 10.38 4.18
CA ARG A 207 8.64 9.52 3.00
C ARG A 207 8.33 10.24 1.68
N VAL A 208 7.36 11.16 1.71
CA VAL A 208 6.82 11.81 0.50
C VAL A 208 7.35 13.23 0.37
N LYS A 209 7.03 14.12 1.31
CA LYS A 209 7.40 15.55 1.23
C LYS A 209 8.89 15.79 1.53
N LYS A 210 9.49 14.95 2.38
CA LYS A 210 10.86 15.11 2.88
C LYS A 210 11.10 16.49 3.53
N GLU A 211 10.12 16.96 4.31
CA GLU A 211 10.05 18.31 4.89
C GLU A 211 10.08 18.27 6.45
N PRO A 212 11.22 17.91 7.08
CA PRO A 212 11.28 17.77 8.53
C PRO A 212 10.97 19.06 9.30
N SER A 213 11.32 20.22 8.76
CA SER A 213 11.08 21.51 9.43
C SER A 213 9.58 21.78 9.63
N ARG A 214 8.75 21.54 8.61
CA ARG A 214 7.29 21.69 8.72
C ARG A 214 6.72 20.70 9.74
N ALA A 215 7.22 19.47 9.73
CA ALA A 215 6.79 18.46 10.70
C ALA A 215 7.13 18.87 12.14
N ILE A 216 8.34 19.35 12.39
CA ILE A 216 8.78 19.85 13.70
C ILE A 216 7.86 20.97 14.18
N THR A 217 7.57 21.97 13.34
CA THR A 217 6.67 23.08 13.69
C THR A 217 5.27 22.57 14.07
N LYS A 218 4.72 21.58 13.35
CA LYS A 218 3.43 21.01 13.69
C LYS A 218 3.46 20.23 15.01
N LEU A 219 4.53 19.48 15.30
CA LEU A 219 4.69 18.79 16.57
C LEU A 219 4.86 19.78 17.75
N ASP A 220 5.53 20.91 17.55
CA ASP A 220 5.63 21.97 18.55
C ASP A 220 4.27 22.54 18.92
N GLN A 221 3.45 22.89 17.93
CA GLN A 221 2.07 23.33 18.14
C GLN A 221 1.24 22.28 18.90
N PHE A 222 1.43 21.00 18.59
CA PHE A 222 0.73 19.92 19.27
C PHE A 222 1.12 19.80 20.75
N LEU A 223 2.41 19.99 21.07
CA LEU A 223 2.94 19.91 22.44
C LEU A 223 2.48 21.05 23.36
N GLU A 224 2.03 22.17 22.80
CA GLU A 224 1.49 23.32 23.56
C GLU A 224 0.06 23.08 24.08
N ARG A 225 -0.58 21.96 23.71
CA ARG A 225 -1.97 21.67 24.02
C ARG A 225 -2.13 21.14 25.44
N LYS A 226 -3.16 21.65 26.14
CA LYS A 226 -3.43 21.31 27.55
C LYS A 226 -4.13 19.97 27.77
N ALA A 227 -4.77 19.39 26.75
CA ALA A 227 -5.65 18.23 26.88
C ALA A 227 -5.25 17.11 25.92
N VAL A 228 -4.06 16.55 26.14
CA VAL A 228 -3.50 15.42 25.38
C VAL A 228 -3.01 14.36 26.38
N PRO A 229 -3.24 13.06 26.14
CA PRO A 229 -2.71 12.01 26.99
C PRO A 229 -1.18 12.06 27.10
N TYR A 230 -0.66 11.71 28.28
CA TYR A 230 0.77 11.74 28.57
C TYR A 230 1.61 10.93 27.57
N TYR A 231 1.17 9.72 27.22
CA TYR A 231 1.91 8.85 26.30
C TYR A 231 2.13 9.52 24.93
N LEU A 232 1.11 10.23 24.42
CA LEU A 232 1.19 10.88 23.11
C LEU A 232 2.09 12.13 23.14
N ILE A 233 2.17 12.81 24.28
CA ILE A 233 3.14 13.90 24.50
C ILE A 233 4.57 13.36 24.51
N GLU A 234 4.82 12.25 25.20
CA GLU A 234 6.15 11.62 25.24
C GLU A 234 6.59 11.15 23.86
N ASP A 235 5.72 10.46 23.13
CA ASP A 235 6.00 10.04 21.74
C ASP A 235 6.26 11.24 20.84
N THR A 236 5.45 12.28 20.94
CA THR A 236 5.63 13.50 20.13
C THR A 236 6.97 14.19 20.41
N ARG A 237 7.41 14.26 21.67
CA ARG A 237 8.74 14.80 22.03
C ARG A 237 9.86 13.98 21.42
N LYS A 238 9.76 12.65 21.49
CA LYS A 238 10.74 11.73 20.90
C LYS A 238 10.77 11.88 19.37
N TRP A 239 9.61 11.92 18.70
CA TRP A 239 9.51 12.16 17.26
C TRP A 239 10.12 13.50 16.83
N LYS A 240 9.83 14.59 17.55
CA LYS A 240 10.42 15.91 17.28
C LYS A 240 11.94 15.85 17.32
N LYS A 241 12.53 15.28 18.37
CA LYS A 241 13.98 15.12 18.52
C LYS A 241 14.58 14.27 17.38
N SER A 242 13.89 13.23 16.95
CA SER A 242 14.30 12.40 15.81
C SER A 242 14.27 13.18 14.49
N LEU A 243 13.25 14.01 14.26
CA LEU A 243 13.15 14.88 13.09
C LEU A 243 14.25 15.95 13.06
N GLU A 244 14.62 16.54 14.19
CA GLU A 244 15.74 17.50 14.29
C GLU A 244 17.08 16.86 13.91
N SER A 245 17.32 15.65 14.43
CA SER A 245 18.49 14.83 14.06
C SER A 245 18.51 14.50 12.58
N TRP A 246 17.35 14.12 12.00
CA TRP A 246 17.25 13.78 10.59
C TRP A 246 17.38 15.00 9.67
N SER A 247 16.77 16.13 10.02
CA SER A 247 16.87 17.41 9.28
C SER A 247 18.32 17.84 9.06
N SER A 248 19.17 17.64 10.08
CA SER A 248 20.59 17.93 10.01
C SER A 248 21.33 17.05 8.98
N SER A 249 20.91 15.79 8.82
CA SER A 249 21.48 14.87 7.82
C SER A 249 21.10 15.23 6.38
N ILE A 250 19.88 15.72 6.15
CA ILE A 250 19.42 16.13 4.82
C ILE A 250 20.18 17.36 4.31
N LYS A 251 20.38 18.36 5.18
CA LYS A 251 21.11 19.60 4.83
C LYS A 251 22.55 19.34 4.38
N GLY A 252 23.15 18.25 4.85
CA GLY A 252 24.48 17.83 4.43
C GLY A 252 24.56 17.20 3.03
N GLY A 253 23.44 17.06 2.30
CA GLY A 253 23.39 16.57 0.92
C GLY A 253 23.92 15.14 0.71
N THR A 254 24.11 14.38 1.79
CA THR A 254 24.77 13.08 1.73
C THR A 254 23.74 11.99 1.48
N SER A 255 23.60 11.59 0.22
CA SER A 255 22.97 10.31 -0.09
C SER A 255 23.72 9.19 0.62
N ALA A 256 22.99 8.22 1.18
CA ALA A 256 23.58 7.14 1.94
C ALA A 256 24.47 6.27 1.03
N LYS A 257 25.79 6.48 1.09
CA LYS A 257 26.79 5.68 0.33
C LYS A 257 26.63 4.17 0.56
N ASN A 258 26.09 3.78 1.72
CA ASN A 258 25.72 2.40 2.03
C ASN A 258 24.33 2.38 2.70
N PRO A 259 23.24 2.20 1.92
CA PRO A 259 21.88 2.25 2.42
C PRO A 259 21.61 1.28 3.57
N ILE A 260 22.10 0.04 3.47
CA ILE A 260 21.93 -1.01 4.49
C ILE A 260 22.56 -0.57 5.81
N ARG A 261 23.82 -0.12 5.79
CA ARG A 261 24.51 0.32 7.01
C ARG A 261 23.81 1.50 7.66
N THR A 262 23.38 2.49 6.86
CA THR A 262 22.67 3.66 7.39
C THR A 262 21.33 3.28 8.00
N ALA A 263 20.53 2.46 7.31
CA ALA A 263 19.24 1.99 7.82
C ALA A 263 19.40 1.13 9.09
N LYS A 264 20.40 0.25 9.13
CA LYS A 264 20.73 -0.55 10.32
C LYS A 264 21.05 0.32 11.54
N ASN A 265 21.81 1.40 11.36
CA ASN A 265 22.10 2.35 12.43
C ASN A 265 20.82 3.06 12.91
N MET A 266 19.91 3.43 12.00
CA MET A 266 18.62 4.02 12.37
C MET A 266 17.75 3.04 13.16
N ILE A 267 17.64 1.79 12.70
CA ILE A 267 16.90 0.73 13.40
C ILE A 267 17.50 0.41 14.78
N GLN A 268 18.83 0.40 14.89
CA GLN A 268 19.50 0.24 16.19
C GLN A 268 19.22 1.41 17.13
N LYS A 269 19.19 2.66 16.62
CA LYS A 269 18.78 3.83 17.38
C LYS A 269 17.33 3.70 17.84
N ALA A 270 16.43 3.28 16.95
CA ALA A 270 15.02 3.07 17.25
C ALA A 270 14.83 2.06 18.39
N ARG A 271 15.49 0.88 18.32
CA ARG A 271 15.42 -0.14 19.37
C ARG A 271 15.86 0.34 20.74
N LYS A 272 16.85 1.22 20.81
CA LYS A 272 17.32 1.81 22.06
C LYS A 272 16.34 2.85 22.62
N GLY A 273 15.54 3.47 21.75
CA GLY A 273 14.52 4.45 22.11
C GLY A 273 13.16 3.83 22.48
N GLN A 274 12.90 2.62 22.00
CA GLN A 274 11.68 1.86 22.29
C GLN A 274 11.71 1.22 23.67
N GLU A 275 10.60 1.32 24.41
CA GLU A 275 10.40 0.61 25.68
C GLU A 275 10.04 -0.86 25.46
N TYR A 276 9.29 -1.14 24.39
CA TYR A 276 8.92 -2.48 23.96
C TYR A 276 8.81 -2.55 22.42
N ARG A 277 8.73 -3.76 21.86
CA ARG A 277 8.87 -3.98 20.39
C ARG A 277 7.91 -3.16 19.52
N LYS A 278 6.68 -2.91 20.00
CA LYS A 278 5.63 -2.15 19.29
C LYS A 278 5.44 -0.72 19.81
N ASP A 279 6.38 -0.21 20.61
CA ASP A 279 6.36 1.18 21.03
C ASP A 279 6.56 2.10 19.80
N HIS A 280 5.64 3.04 19.60
CA HIS A 280 5.64 3.96 18.46
C HIS A 280 6.56 5.17 18.65
N SER A 281 7.20 5.29 19.80
CA SER A 281 8.09 6.40 20.15
C SER A 281 9.26 6.63 19.18
N SER A 282 9.62 5.61 18.39
CA SER A 282 10.72 5.64 17.41
C SER A 282 10.25 5.49 15.95
N ASP A 283 8.99 5.82 15.66
CA ASP A 283 8.43 5.73 14.31
C ASP A 283 9.25 6.53 13.27
N VAL A 284 9.78 7.71 13.63
CA VAL A 284 10.58 8.54 12.71
C VAL A 284 11.83 7.81 12.22
N GLU A 285 12.58 7.15 13.11
CA GLU A 285 13.74 6.33 12.74
C GLU A 285 13.36 5.22 11.76
N TYR A 286 12.26 4.50 12.01
CA TYR A 286 11.80 3.42 11.13
C TYR A 286 11.30 3.96 9.77
N LEU A 287 10.60 5.10 9.75
CA LEU A 287 10.19 5.76 8.51
C LEU A 287 11.39 6.22 7.67
N VAL A 288 12.43 6.76 8.31
CA VAL A 288 13.68 7.13 7.63
C VAL A 288 14.41 5.88 7.13
N ALA A 289 14.53 4.84 7.95
CA ALA A 289 15.19 3.59 7.58
C ALA A 289 14.52 2.92 6.37
N THR A 290 13.20 2.82 6.37
CA THR A 290 12.44 2.24 5.25
C THR A 290 12.60 3.07 3.98
N THR A 291 12.59 4.41 4.07
CA THR A 291 12.85 5.29 2.91
C THR A 291 14.23 5.02 2.30
N ILE A 292 15.27 4.93 3.12
CA ILE A 292 16.65 4.65 2.69
C ILE A 292 16.75 3.26 2.03
N LEU A 293 16.13 2.25 2.63
CA LEU A 293 16.16 0.88 2.10
C LEU A 293 15.44 0.79 0.76
N HIS A 294 14.23 1.34 0.66
CA HIS A 294 13.45 1.34 -0.60
C HIS A 294 14.19 2.03 -1.74
N ASP A 295 14.74 3.22 -1.49
CA ASP A 295 15.53 3.94 -2.50
C ASP A 295 16.77 3.12 -2.91
N GLY A 296 17.39 2.41 -1.96
CA GLY A 296 18.58 1.58 -2.19
C GLY A 296 18.33 0.27 -2.94
N LEU A 297 17.13 -0.31 -2.89
CA LEU A 297 16.83 -1.64 -3.47
C LEU A 297 17.05 -1.71 -4.99
N THR A 298 16.92 -0.60 -5.70
CA THR A 298 17.18 -0.51 -7.15
C THR A 298 18.65 -0.83 -7.52
N GLY A 299 19.58 -0.45 -6.64
CA GLY A 299 21.02 -0.65 -6.83
C GLY A 299 21.57 -1.97 -6.26
N MET A 300 20.80 -2.69 -5.43
CA MET A 300 21.25 -3.94 -4.83
C MET A 300 21.17 -5.10 -5.82
N LYS A 301 22.27 -5.84 -5.99
CA LYS A 301 22.36 -6.97 -6.92
C LYS A 301 22.74 -8.30 -6.27
N ARG A 302 23.32 -8.27 -5.06
CA ARG A 302 23.72 -9.47 -4.32
C ARG A 302 22.57 -9.96 -3.45
N ALA A 303 22.26 -11.25 -3.52
CA ALA A 303 21.24 -11.90 -2.70
C ALA A 303 21.42 -11.61 -1.20
N SER A 304 22.67 -11.60 -0.71
CA SER A 304 22.96 -11.27 0.69
C SER A 304 22.58 -9.85 1.10
N GLN A 305 22.75 -8.87 0.19
CA GLN A 305 22.35 -7.49 0.43
C GLN A 305 20.84 -7.34 0.39
N LEU A 306 20.18 -7.98 -0.58
CA LEU A 306 18.72 -7.98 -0.69
C LEU A 306 18.07 -8.63 0.52
N ALA A 307 18.55 -9.80 0.95
CA ALA A 307 18.08 -10.47 2.16
C ALA A 307 18.26 -9.62 3.43
N GLU A 308 19.41 -8.94 3.59
CA GLU A 308 19.60 -8.02 4.73
C GLU A 308 18.66 -6.81 4.65
N ALA A 309 18.45 -6.23 3.47
CA ALA A 309 17.50 -5.13 3.29
C ALA A 309 16.06 -5.57 3.60
N TYR A 310 15.62 -6.73 3.10
CA TYR A 310 14.30 -7.28 3.39
C TYR A 310 14.12 -7.58 4.87
N PHE A 311 15.12 -8.15 5.53
CA PHE A 311 15.07 -8.36 6.97
C PHE A 311 14.84 -7.04 7.73
N LEU A 312 15.61 -6.00 7.41
CA LEU A 312 15.50 -4.68 8.05
C LEU A 312 14.16 -3.98 7.73
N LEU A 313 13.64 -4.13 6.51
CA LEU A 313 12.31 -3.67 6.12
C LEU A 313 11.22 -4.40 6.91
N GLY A 314 11.34 -5.73 7.06
CA GLY A 314 10.42 -6.53 7.86
C GLY A 314 10.38 -6.07 9.32
N GLU A 315 11.54 -5.88 9.94
CA GLU A 315 11.61 -5.37 11.32
C GLU A 315 11.01 -3.97 11.46
N SER A 316 11.18 -3.11 10.46
CA SER A 316 10.61 -1.76 10.47
C SER A 316 9.09 -1.78 10.31
N TYR A 317 8.58 -2.57 9.36
CA TYR A 317 7.14 -2.65 9.09
C TYR A 317 6.34 -3.36 10.16
N GLU A 318 6.98 -4.17 10.99
CA GLU A 318 6.33 -4.79 12.14
C GLU A 318 5.94 -3.74 13.19
N VAL A 319 6.77 -2.70 13.36
CA VAL A 319 6.48 -1.56 14.26
C VAL A 319 5.50 -0.58 13.61
N LEU A 320 5.68 -0.32 12.31
CA LEU A 320 4.86 0.62 11.54
C LEU A 320 3.50 0.03 11.11
N GLY A 321 3.14 -1.19 11.53
CA GLY A 321 1.99 -1.95 11.00
C GLY A 321 0.65 -1.20 11.03
N ASP A 322 0.41 -0.39 12.06
CA ASP A 322 -0.87 0.33 12.25
C ASP A 322 -1.07 1.50 11.28
N LEU A 323 -0.04 1.91 10.54
CA LEU A 323 -0.13 2.88 9.44
C LEU A 323 -0.79 2.31 8.17
N GLY A 324 -1.50 1.19 8.31
CA GLY A 324 -2.13 0.48 7.22
C GLY A 324 -1.23 -0.53 6.53
N TYR A 325 -0.02 -0.82 7.04
CA TYR A 325 0.92 -1.79 6.47
C TYR A 325 0.76 -3.21 7.04
N TRP A 326 -0.43 -3.56 7.53
CA TRP A 326 -0.73 -4.90 8.08
C TRP A 326 -0.16 -6.03 7.23
N ASN A 327 0.62 -6.90 7.88
CA ASN A 327 1.29 -8.10 7.35
C ASN A 327 2.40 -7.84 6.32
N LEU A 328 2.78 -6.58 6.09
CA LEU A 328 3.87 -6.28 5.18
C LEU A 328 5.22 -6.79 5.71
N HIS A 329 5.40 -6.80 7.03
CA HIS A 329 6.58 -7.36 7.67
C HIS A 329 6.76 -8.84 7.39
N GLU A 330 5.68 -9.62 7.47
CA GLU A 330 5.68 -11.05 7.15
C GLU A 330 6.15 -11.31 5.72
N PHE A 331 5.69 -10.48 4.79
CA PHE A 331 6.08 -10.61 3.40
C PHE A 331 7.56 -10.29 3.16
N TYR A 332 8.11 -9.29 3.85
CA TYR A 332 9.55 -9.03 3.80
C TYR A 332 10.38 -10.12 4.47
N PHE A 333 9.92 -10.71 5.56
CA PHE A 333 10.59 -11.86 6.17
C PHE A 333 10.58 -13.08 5.25
N GLU A 334 9.45 -13.37 4.60
CA GLU A 334 9.39 -14.42 3.57
C GLU A 334 10.35 -14.12 2.40
N SER A 335 10.34 -12.88 1.89
CA SER A 335 11.23 -12.44 0.81
C SER A 335 12.69 -12.61 1.20
N CYS A 336 13.07 -12.29 2.44
CA CYS A 336 14.40 -12.55 2.97
C CYS A 336 14.77 -14.04 2.93
N VAL A 337 13.88 -14.94 3.37
CA VAL A 337 14.13 -16.40 3.35
C VAL A 337 14.31 -16.88 1.91
N ARG A 338 13.45 -16.45 0.99
CA ARG A 338 13.49 -16.90 -0.42
C ARG A 338 14.70 -16.36 -1.18
N GLU A 339 15.13 -15.14 -0.86
CA GLU A 339 16.24 -14.47 -1.54
C GLU A 339 17.59 -15.12 -1.20
N TRP A 340 17.81 -15.48 0.07
CA TRP A 340 19.06 -16.10 0.50
C TRP A 340 18.82 -17.27 1.47
N PRO A 341 18.20 -18.38 1.00
CA PRO A 341 17.67 -19.44 1.85
C PRO A 341 18.73 -20.19 2.66
N LYS A 342 19.98 -20.20 2.19
CA LYS A 342 21.14 -20.80 2.89
C LYS A 342 22.01 -19.76 3.58
N GLY A 343 21.57 -18.50 3.59
CA GLY A 343 22.29 -17.42 4.23
C GLY A 343 22.16 -17.44 5.76
N PRO A 344 23.11 -16.80 6.47
CA PRO A 344 23.05 -16.66 7.93
C PRO A 344 21.80 -15.92 8.44
N LEU A 345 21.12 -15.13 7.58
CA LEU A 345 19.88 -14.43 7.95
C LEU A 345 18.61 -15.26 7.75
N ALA A 346 18.63 -16.32 6.95
CA ALA A 346 17.41 -17.02 6.53
C ALA A 346 16.64 -17.58 7.73
N ARG A 347 17.34 -18.22 8.66
CA ARG A 347 16.75 -18.74 9.90
C ARG A 347 16.09 -17.64 10.73
N LYS A 348 16.77 -16.50 10.90
CA LYS A 348 16.25 -15.37 11.66
C LYS A 348 15.01 -14.76 11.01
N CYS A 349 14.99 -14.65 9.68
CA CYS A 349 13.82 -14.21 8.93
C CYS A 349 12.65 -15.19 9.09
N TYR A 350 12.91 -16.50 9.00
CA TYR A 350 11.92 -17.54 9.23
C TYR A 350 11.31 -17.48 10.64
N GLU A 351 12.14 -17.40 11.69
CA GLU A 351 11.68 -17.37 13.09
C GLU A 351 10.78 -16.16 13.35
N ARG A 352 11.13 -14.98 12.82
CA ARG A 352 10.30 -13.77 12.92
C ARG A 352 8.96 -13.91 12.19
N LEU A 353 8.97 -14.52 11.00
CA LEU A 353 7.75 -14.79 10.25
C LEU A 353 6.85 -15.78 10.99
N GLU A 354 7.42 -16.89 11.47
CA GLU A 354 6.69 -17.92 12.21
C GLU A 354 6.06 -17.32 13.49
N GLU A 355 6.82 -16.56 14.26
CA GLU A 355 6.31 -15.83 15.43
C GLU A 355 5.12 -14.94 15.07
N SER A 356 5.26 -14.10 14.03
CA SER A 356 4.18 -13.21 13.59
C SER A 356 2.90 -13.97 13.21
N VAL A 357 3.05 -15.03 12.41
CA VAL A 357 1.91 -15.86 11.98
C VAL A 357 1.22 -16.49 13.18
N PHE A 358 1.96 -17.10 14.10
CA PHE A 358 1.38 -17.74 15.29
C PHE A 358 0.68 -16.73 16.20
N VAL A 359 1.27 -15.55 16.43
CA VAL A 359 0.64 -14.47 17.20
C VAL A 359 -0.63 -13.99 16.50
N GLY A 360 -0.62 -13.82 15.18
CA GLY A 360 -1.78 -13.38 14.40
C GLY A 360 -2.98 -14.34 14.43
N TYR A 361 -2.74 -15.62 14.71
CA TYR A 361 -3.78 -16.66 14.88
C TYR A 361 -3.95 -17.12 16.33
N SER A 362 -3.40 -16.37 17.29
CA SER A 362 -3.59 -16.59 18.72
C SER A 362 -4.78 -15.79 19.27
N GLY A 363 -5.45 -16.31 20.29
CA GLY A 363 -6.56 -15.63 20.96
C GLY A 363 -6.99 -16.36 22.23
N SER A 364 -8.11 -15.95 22.82
CA SER A 364 -8.64 -16.55 24.06
C SER A 364 -8.97 -18.04 23.92
N SER A 365 -9.29 -18.51 22.71
CA SER A 365 -9.56 -19.92 22.42
C SER A 365 -8.28 -20.74 22.12
N GLY A 366 -7.09 -20.14 22.20
CA GLY A 366 -5.81 -20.77 21.83
C GLY A 366 -5.33 -20.34 20.44
N VAL A 367 -4.43 -21.15 19.85
CA VAL A 367 -3.76 -20.84 18.58
C VAL A 367 -4.31 -21.71 17.45
N HIS A 368 -4.84 -21.06 16.40
CA HIS A 368 -5.50 -21.74 15.27
C HIS A 368 -4.91 -21.32 13.91
N VAL A 369 -3.68 -21.74 13.62
CA VAL A 369 -3.03 -21.43 12.33
C VAL A 369 -3.70 -22.24 11.19
N PRO A 370 -4.21 -21.60 10.13
CA PRO A 370 -4.81 -22.28 8.98
C PRO A 370 -3.85 -23.23 8.27
N TYR A 371 -4.39 -24.26 7.60
CA TYR A 371 -3.59 -25.25 6.88
C TYR A 371 -2.64 -24.63 5.84
N HIS A 372 -3.10 -23.63 5.08
CA HIS A 372 -2.29 -22.98 4.06
C HIS A 372 -1.09 -22.23 4.64
N GLU A 373 -1.25 -21.57 5.80
CA GLU A 373 -0.14 -20.92 6.50
C GLU A 373 0.85 -21.93 7.05
N LYS A 374 0.37 -23.04 7.63
CA LYS A 374 1.26 -24.15 8.06
C LYS A 374 2.06 -24.72 6.89
N LYS A 375 1.42 -24.91 5.73
CA LYS A 375 2.08 -25.38 4.51
C LYS A 375 3.14 -24.39 4.02
N ARG A 376 2.81 -23.09 4.00
CA ARG A 376 3.75 -22.00 3.67
C ARG A 376 4.97 -21.99 4.59
N LEU A 377 4.76 -22.06 5.90
CA LEU A 377 5.86 -22.12 6.87
C LEU A 377 6.73 -23.37 6.68
N ASN A 378 6.12 -24.55 6.51
CA ASN A 378 6.88 -25.78 6.26
C ASN A 378 7.72 -25.72 4.97
N GLU A 379 7.19 -25.12 3.90
CA GLU A 379 7.95 -24.88 2.66
C GLU A 379 9.18 -24.02 2.94
N LEU A 380 9.02 -22.88 3.60
CA LEU A 380 10.12 -21.97 3.93
C LEU A 380 11.14 -22.63 4.88
N LYS A 381 10.67 -23.44 5.83
CA LYS A 381 11.53 -24.22 6.73
C LYS A 381 12.40 -25.21 5.95
N ASN A 382 11.82 -25.91 4.97
CA ASN A 382 12.58 -26.83 4.12
C ASN A 382 13.63 -26.10 3.27
N LEU A 383 13.33 -24.88 2.80
CA LEU A 383 14.31 -24.05 2.09
C LEU A 383 15.52 -23.70 2.94
N ILE A 384 15.38 -23.55 4.27
CA ILE A 384 16.51 -23.24 5.16
C ILE A 384 17.22 -24.49 5.71
N SER A 385 16.56 -25.67 5.74
CA SER A 385 17.06 -26.88 6.42
C SER A 385 18.01 -27.78 5.63
N VAL A 386 18.13 -27.64 4.30
CA VAL A 386 19.17 -28.38 3.55
C VAL A 386 20.55 -27.82 3.92
N ASP A 387 21.36 -28.60 4.65
CA ASP A 387 22.75 -28.25 4.93
C ASP A 387 23.53 -28.05 3.61
N PRO A 388 24.50 -27.13 3.57
CA PRO A 388 25.50 -27.16 2.51
C PRO A 388 26.29 -28.46 2.69
N MET A 389 26.03 -29.46 1.84
CA MET A 389 26.93 -30.60 1.66
C MET A 389 28.30 -30.12 1.18
#